data_AF-A0A0S8AGL2-F1
#
_entry.id   AF-A0A0S8AGL2-F1
#
_cell.length_a   1.000
_cell.length_b   1.000
_cell.length_c   1.000
_cell.angle_alpha   90.00
_cell.angle_beta   90.00
_cell.angle_gamma   90.00
#
_symmetry.space_group_name_H-M   'P 1'
#
loop_
_entity.id
_entity.type
_entity.pdbx_description
1 polymer ?
#
loop_
_entity_poly.entity_id
_entity_poly.type
_entity_poly.pdbx_seq_one_letter_code
_entity_poly.pdbx_strand_id
1 'polypeptide(L)'
;MDALKVWYWISSIFLAVVLFRPTKKFIFVQRVRKAERKLKRALTEEEKNDLEKRTIPLTAFIVITFSLLFNNVIMGKYYGLK
;
A
#
# COMPACT_ATOMS: atom_id res chain seq x y z
N MET A 1 21.76 -4.30 -17.99
CA MET A 1 20.69 -3.52 -17.33
C MET A 1 21.38 -2.43 -16.53
N ASP A 2 21.06 -1.16 -16.77
CA ASP A 2 21.76 -0.02 -16.15
C ASP A 2 21.67 -0.10 -14.62
N ALA A 3 22.76 0.14 -13.91
CA ALA A 3 22.82 0.02 -12.44
C ALA A 3 21.74 0.87 -11.74
N LEU A 4 21.41 2.03 -12.31
CA LEU A 4 20.33 2.90 -11.83
C LEU A 4 18.93 2.25 -11.96
N LYS A 5 18.68 1.50 -13.03
CA LYS A 5 17.42 0.77 -13.22
C LYS A 5 17.30 -0.38 -12.23
N VAL A 6 18.39 -1.10 -11.98
CA VAL A 6 18.46 -2.15 -10.94
C VAL A 6 18.14 -1.53 -9.57
N TRP A 7 18.79 -0.42 -9.23
CA TRP A 7 18.58 0.28 -7.96
C TRP A 7 17.13 0.77 -7.80
N TYR A 8 16.54 1.35 -8.86
CA TYR A 8 15.15 1.78 -8.89
C TYR A 8 14.19 0.62 -8.55
N TRP A 9 14.35 -0.54 -9.20
CA TRP A 9 13.46 -1.67 -8.97
C TRP A 9 13.61 -2.25 -7.56
N ILE A 10 14.84 -2.46 -7.10
CA ILE A 10 15.11 -3.01 -5.76
C ILE A 10 14.55 -2.08 -4.68
N SER A 11 14.85 -0.79 -4.76
CA SER A 11 14.35 0.19 -3.78
C SER A 11 12.82 0.34 -3.83
N SER A 12 12.19 0.22 -5.01
CA SER A 12 10.73 0.27 -5.13
C SER A 12 10.06 -0.93 -4.48
N ILE A 13 10.60 -2.13 -4.71
CA ILE A 13 10.09 -3.37 -4.07
C ILE A 13 10.30 -3.31 -2.56
N PHE A 14 11.49 -2.88 -2.12
CA PHE A 14 11.79 -2.76 -0.70
C PHE A 14 10.81 -1.80 0.00
N LEU A 15 10.60 -0.61 -0.57
CA LEU A 15 9.65 0.36 -0.06
C LEU A 15 8.23 -0.20 -0.03
N ALA A 16 7.82 -0.94 -1.06
CA ALA A 16 6.50 -1.55 -1.10
C ALA A 16 6.31 -2.58 0.03
N VAL A 17 7.30 -3.43 0.29
CA VAL A 17 7.26 -4.41 1.37
C VAL A 17 7.16 -3.72 2.73
N VAL A 18 7.96 -2.68 2.97
CA VAL A 18 7.98 -1.92 4.23
C VAL A 18 6.64 -1.23 4.47
N LEU A 19 6.05 -0.62 3.44
CA LEU A 19 4.80 0.13 3.57
C LEU A 19 3.56 -0.75 3.62
N PHE A 20 3.63 -2.02 3.21
CA PHE A 20 2.46 -2.88 3.11
C PHE A 20 1.74 -3.05 4.46
N ARG A 21 2.47 -3.39 5.53
CA ARG A 21 1.88 -3.62 6.86
C ARG A 21 1.18 -2.38 7.44
N PRO A 22 1.85 -1.21 7.59
CA PRO A 22 1.20 -0.04 8.17
C PRO A 22 0.02 0.44 7.31
N THR A 23 0.16 0.40 5.98
CA THR A 23 -0.91 0.81 5.05
C THR A 23 -2.11 -0.14 5.12
N LYS A 24 -1.88 -1.46 5.16
CA LYS A 24 -2.96 -2.45 5.34
C LYS A 24 -3.76 -2.18 6.60
N LYS A 25 -3.05 -1.99 7.73
CA LYS A 25 -3.68 -1.73 9.04
C LYS A 25 -4.50 -0.45 9.00
N PHE A 26 -3.96 0.62 8.40
CA PHE A 26 -4.67 1.89 8.28
C PHE A 26 -5.96 1.76 7.45
N ILE A 27 -5.87 1.20 6.24
CA ILE A 27 -7.03 1.03 5.36
C ILE A 27 -8.07 0.13 6.02
N PHE A 28 -7.63 -0.97 6.64
CA PHE A 28 -8.52 -1.92 7.30
C PHE A 28 -9.32 -1.25 8.43
N VAL A 29 -8.67 -0.53 9.33
CA VAL A 29 -9.35 0.18 10.43
C VAL A 29 -10.38 1.18 9.91
N GLN A 30 -10.06 1.91 8.84
CA GLN A 30 -11.00 2.85 8.24
C GLN A 30 -12.22 2.14 7.63
N ARG A 31 -12.00 1.00 6.95
CA ARG A 31 -13.09 0.21 6.37
C ARG A 31 -13.99 -0.41 7.45
N VAL A 32 -13.40 -0.95 8.52
CA VAL A 32 -14.13 -1.47 9.69
C VAL A 32 -15.01 -0.37 10.27
N ARG A 33 -14.42 0.78 10.62
CA ARG A 33 -15.16 1.92 11.18
C ARG A 33 -16.29 2.41 10.25
N LYS A 34 -16.03 2.46 8.95
CA LYS A 34 -17.06 2.85 7.96
C LYS A 34 -18.21 1.85 7.91
N ALA A 35 -17.92 0.56 7.96
CA ALA A 35 -18.91 -0.50 7.95
C ALA A 35 -19.73 -0.54 9.25
N GLU A 36 -19.09 -0.41 10.42
CA GLU A 36 -19.79 -0.34 11.71
C GLU A 36 -20.72 0.87 11.81
N ARG A 37 -20.25 2.04 11.34
CA ARG A 37 -21.10 3.25 11.25
C ARG A 37 -22.31 3.05 10.35
N LYS A 38 -22.14 2.34 9.21
CA LYS A 38 -23.22 2.06 8.27
C LYS A 38 -24.23 1.06 8.83
N LEU A 39 -23.75 0.03 9.53
CA LEU A 39 -24.58 -1.03 10.09
C LEU A 39 -25.16 -0.70 11.48
N LYS A 40 -24.67 0.37 12.12
CA LYS A 40 -24.98 0.76 13.51
C LYS A 40 -24.73 -0.36 14.53
N ARG A 41 -23.84 -1.30 14.22
CA ARG A 41 -23.40 -2.40 15.08
C ARG A 41 -21.94 -2.73 14.84
N ALA A 42 -21.32 -3.44 15.78
CA ALA A 42 -20.00 -4.02 15.58
C ALA A 42 -20.03 -5.12 14.48
N LEU A 43 -18.94 -5.23 13.73
CA LEU A 43 -18.75 -6.35 12.80
C LEU A 43 -18.40 -7.62 13.58
N THR A 44 -18.92 -8.76 13.13
CA THR A 44 -18.48 -10.06 13.63
C THR A 44 -17.05 -10.35 13.17
N GLU A 45 -16.38 -11.30 13.83
CA GLU A 45 -15.01 -11.70 13.43
C GLU A 45 -14.95 -12.27 12.02
N GLU A 46 -16.00 -12.96 11.57
CA GLU A 46 -16.12 -13.46 10.20
C GLU A 46 -16.18 -12.31 9.18
N GLU A 47 -17.00 -11.28 9.45
CA GLU A 47 -17.12 -10.10 8.60
C GLU A 47 -15.82 -9.29 8.55
N LYS A 48 -15.11 -9.18 9.69
CA LYS A 48 -13.79 -8.55 9.76
C LYS A 48 -12.76 -9.29 8.91
N ASN A 49 -12.73 -10.62 9.00
CA ASN A 49 -11.81 -11.44 8.21
C ASN A 49 -12.07 -11.32 6.71
N ASP A 50 -13.34 -11.31 6.27
CA ASP A 50 -13.67 -11.10 4.87
C ASP A 50 -13.27 -9.69 4.40
N LEU A 51 -13.52 -8.67 5.23
CA LEU A 51 -13.13 -7.30 4.94
C LEU A 51 -11.61 -7.12 4.89
N GLU A 52 -10.86 -7.85 5.71
CA GLU A 52 -9.40 -7.86 5.69
C GLU A 52 -8.88 -8.46 4.38
N LYS A 53 -9.40 -9.63 3.96
CA LYS A 53 -9.05 -10.26 2.68
C LYS A 53 -9.29 -9.32 1.49
N ARG A 54 -10.41 -8.60 1.50
CA ARG A 54 -10.73 -7.57 0.49
C ARG A 54 -9.87 -6.31 0.59
N THR A 55 -9.13 -6.12 1.68
CA THR A 55 -8.24 -4.96 1.89
C THR A 55 -6.82 -5.21 1.40
N ILE A 56 -6.38 -6.47 1.38
CA ILE A 56 -5.07 -6.90 0.85
C ILE A 56 -4.82 -6.40 -0.59
N PRO A 57 -5.69 -6.68 -1.59
CA PRO A 57 -5.41 -6.28 -2.98
C PRO A 57 -5.39 -4.76 -3.15
N LEU A 58 -6.28 -4.04 -2.44
CA LEU A 58 -6.30 -2.57 -2.45
C LEU A 58 -5.02 -1.99 -1.85
N THR A 59 -4.54 -2.57 -0.75
CA THR A 59 -3.29 -2.15 -0.10
C THR A 59 -2.10 -2.40 -1.03
N ALA A 60 -2.03 -3.59 -1.64
CA ALA A 60 -0.97 -3.94 -2.57
C ALA A 60 -0.92 -2.94 -3.74
N PHE A 61 -2.07 -2.65 -4.35
CA PHE A 61 -2.18 -1.68 -5.44
C PHE A 61 -1.67 -0.28 -5.04
N ILE A 62 -2.14 0.25 -3.90
CA ILE A 62 -1.75 1.58 -3.42
C ILE A 62 -0.25 1.62 -3.13
N VAL A 63 0.28 0.63 -2.43
CA VAL A 63 1.66 0.62 -1.97
C VAL A 63 2.65 0.41 -3.12
N ILE A 64 2.33 -0.44 -4.09
CA ILE A 64 3.14 -0.61 -5.31
C ILE A 64 3.15 0.70 -6.11
N THR A 65 1.98 1.29 -6.37
CA THR A 65 1.87 2.54 -7.12
C THR A 65 2.62 3.68 -6.41
N PHE A 66 2.44 3.82 -5.10
CA PHE A 66 3.14 4.81 -4.30
C PHE A 66 4.65 4.61 -4.34
N SER A 67 5.13 3.37 -4.21
CA SER A 67 6.58 3.10 -4.18
C SER A 67 7.24 3.42 -5.50
N LEU A 68 6.59 3.07 -6.63
CA LEU A 68 7.06 3.42 -7.97
C LEU A 68 7.06 4.93 -8.18
N LEU A 69 5.96 5.61 -7.86
CA LEU A 69 5.86 7.07 -8.02
C LEU A 69 6.86 7.79 -7.13
N PHE A 70 6.99 7.41 -5.86
CA PHE A 70 7.93 7.99 -4.92
C PHE A 70 9.36 7.87 -5.43
N ASN A 71 9.76 6.67 -5.86
CA ASN A 71 11.09 6.49 -6.42
C ASN A 71 11.27 7.20 -7.75
N ASN A 72 10.24 7.35 -8.58
CA ASN A 72 10.35 8.11 -9.81
C ASN A 72 10.54 9.62 -9.52
N VAL A 73 9.84 10.16 -8.53
CA VAL A 73 10.02 11.55 -8.08
C VAL A 73 11.40 11.75 -7.44
N ILE A 74 11.82 10.84 -6.56
CA ILE A 74 13.12 10.91 -5.89
C ILE A 74 14.26 10.72 -6.91
N MET A 75 14.22 9.67 -7.73
CA MET A 75 15.25 9.43 -8.74
C MET A 75 15.25 10.49 -9.84
N GLY A 76 14.08 10.99 -10.25
CA GLY A 76 13.98 12.14 -11.15
C GLY A 76 14.61 13.40 -10.55
N LYS A 77 14.42 13.64 -9.25
CA LYS A 77 15.00 14.77 -8.52
C LYS A 77 16.52 14.65 -8.33
N TYR A 78 17.04 13.46 -8.02
CA TYR A 78 18.45 13.27 -7.66
C TYR A 78 19.34 12.80 -8.82
N TYR A 79 18.77 12.09 -9.81
CA TYR A 79 19.52 11.49 -10.91
C TYR A 79 19.09 11.98 -12.29
N GLY A 80 18.14 12.94 -12.37
CA GLY A 80 17.84 13.65 -13.62
C GLY A 80 17.29 12.78 -14.75
N LEU A 81 16.57 11.70 -14.42
CA LEU A 81 15.78 10.97 -15.41
C LEU A 81 14.61 11.87 -15.84
N LYS A 82 14.81 12.60 -16.94
CA LYS A 82 13.71 13.15 -17.76
C LYS A 82 13.05 12.03 -18.53
#